data_AF-A0A2V2LDP8-F1
#
_entry.id   AF-A0A2V2LDP8-F1
#
_cell.length_a   1.000
_cell.length_b   1.000
_cell.length_c   1.000
_cell.angle_alpha   90.00
_cell.angle_beta   90.00
_cell.angle_gamma   90.00
#
_symmetry.space_group_name_H-M   'P 1'
#
loop_
_entity.id
_entity.type
_entity.pdbx_description
1 polymer ?
#
loop_
_entity_poly.entity_id
_entity_poly.type
_entity_poly.pdbx_seq_one_letter_code
_entity_poly.pdbx_strand_id
1 'polypeptide(L)'
;MLHVQHIHGRFDDMGNPIDSVSPTLADDADGDGVVELLEGLPQYGGILLSLFDEDAAAMGDPFDGFPSAGNGIIDFAYTYDLGTSGAFADGISPADLFPLELREIVIHGAFLDPGIGGVGNEMAGNPLFDNGGYSNFVPVAAGEIRPNGNTPFNVTPAPVPLPAAAWMLLAGIGGLGALRARRASRA
;
A
#
# COMPACT_ATOMS: atom_id res chain seq x y z
N MET A 1 -17.97 -9.77 6.54
CA MET A 1 -17.28 -10.56 5.49
C MET A 1 -15.89 -9.99 5.34
N LEU A 2 -14.90 -10.84 5.06
CA LEU A 2 -13.52 -10.41 4.85
C LEU A 2 -13.45 -9.35 3.74
N HIS A 3 -12.50 -8.44 3.82
CA HIS A 3 -12.12 -7.58 2.72
C HIS A 3 -10.61 -7.47 2.70
N VAL A 4 -9.99 -8.17 1.77
CA VAL A 4 -8.55 -8.10 1.57
C VAL A 4 -8.27 -6.77 0.88
N GLN A 5 -7.26 -6.04 1.33
CA GLN A 5 -6.97 -4.71 0.82
C GLN A 5 -5.47 -4.48 0.71
N HIS A 6 -5.06 -3.87 -0.39
CA HIS A 6 -3.65 -3.70 -0.73
C HIS A 6 -3.40 -2.32 -1.32
N ILE A 7 -2.15 -1.87 -1.22
CA ILE A 7 -1.58 -0.89 -2.14
C ILE A 7 -0.95 -1.66 -3.29
N HIS A 8 -1.42 -1.39 -4.50
CA HIS A 8 -0.87 -1.91 -5.74
C HIS A 8 0.02 -0.87 -6.44
N GLY A 9 0.96 -1.35 -7.26
CA GLY A 9 1.89 -0.52 -8.00
C GLY A 9 2.40 -1.17 -9.26
N ARG A 10 2.62 -0.33 -10.28
CA ARG A 10 3.26 -0.72 -11.54
C ARG A 10 4.68 -0.18 -11.65
N PHE A 11 5.47 -0.90 -12.42
CA PHE A 11 6.83 -0.51 -12.79
C PHE A 11 7.01 -0.64 -14.30
N ASP A 12 7.87 0.19 -14.88
CA ASP A 12 8.35 0.00 -16.25
C ASP A 12 9.43 -1.10 -16.32
N ASP A 13 9.90 -1.40 -17.52
CA ASP A 13 10.93 -2.42 -17.77
C ASP A 13 12.28 -2.13 -17.08
N MET A 14 12.50 -0.89 -16.62
CA MET A 14 13.70 -0.46 -15.90
C MET A 14 13.49 -0.48 -14.38
N GLY A 15 12.30 -0.87 -13.90
CA GLY A 15 11.94 -0.86 -12.49
C GLY A 15 11.55 0.51 -11.96
N ASN A 16 11.34 1.52 -12.81
CA ASN A 16 10.84 2.81 -12.34
C ASN A 16 9.34 2.72 -12.07
N PRO A 17 8.85 3.32 -10.98
CA PRO A 17 7.43 3.45 -10.75
C PRO A 17 6.71 4.15 -11.91
N ILE A 18 5.61 3.56 -12.36
CA ILE A 18 4.68 4.19 -13.32
C ILE A 18 3.28 4.24 -12.71
N ASP A 19 2.42 5.04 -13.33
CA ASP A 19 1.07 5.28 -12.83
C ASP A 19 0.24 4.00 -12.83
N SER A 20 -0.22 3.62 -11.64
CA SER A 20 -1.26 2.61 -11.44
C SER A 20 -2.61 3.28 -11.52
N VAL A 21 -3.55 2.65 -12.23
CA VAL A 21 -4.89 3.22 -12.43
C VAL A 21 -5.96 2.16 -12.16
N SER A 22 -7.12 2.62 -11.70
CA SER A 22 -8.33 1.80 -11.63
C SER A 22 -8.67 1.23 -13.01
N PRO A 23 -8.93 -0.09 -13.13
CA PRO A 23 -9.40 -0.67 -14.36
C PRO A 23 -10.83 -0.22 -14.66
N THR A 24 -11.25 -0.47 -15.89
CA THR A 24 -12.57 -0.13 -16.40
C THR A 24 -13.24 -1.35 -17.01
N LEU A 25 -14.53 -1.26 -17.33
CA LEU A 25 -15.22 -2.32 -18.08
C LEU A 25 -14.67 -2.53 -19.50
N ALA A 26 -13.71 -1.73 -19.97
CA ALA A 26 -12.97 -2.03 -21.20
C ALA A 26 -11.89 -3.10 -20.99
N ASP A 27 -11.52 -3.38 -19.74
CA ASP A 27 -10.54 -4.37 -19.33
C ASP A 27 -11.18 -5.74 -19.00
N ASP A 28 -12.52 -5.80 -18.92
CA ASP A 28 -13.33 -7.01 -18.83
C ASP A 28 -13.21 -7.81 -20.15
N ALA A 29 -12.38 -8.84 -20.12
CA ALA A 29 -11.89 -9.60 -21.26
C ALA A 29 -12.86 -10.69 -21.70
N ASP A 30 -13.70 -11.22 -20.81
CA ASP A 30 -14.71 -12.23 -21.15
C ASP A 30 -16.15 -11.68 -21.22
N GLY A 31 -16.35 -10.42 -20.81
CA GLY A 31 -17.56 -9.64 -21.03
C GLY A 31 -18.68 -9.98 -20.06
N ASP A 32 -18.35 -10.47 -18.87
CA ASP A 32 -19.33 -10.88 -17.86
C ASP A 32 -19.80 -9.73 -16.96
N GLY A 33 -19.21 -8.55 -17.11
CA GLY A 33 -19.55 -7.33 -16.39
C GLY A 33 -18.76 -7.10 -15.10
N VAL A 34 -17.76 -7.92 -14.81
CA VAL A 34 -16.81 -7.76 -13.70
C VAL A 34 -15.40 -7.61 -14.26
N VAL A 35 -14.53 -6.95 -13.51
CA VAL A 35 -13.09 -6.97 -13.79
C VAL A 35 -12.38 -7.65 -12.64
N GLU A 36 -11.76 -8.78 -12.92
CA GLU A 36 -11.09 -9.62 -11.95
C GLU A 36 -9.64 -9.19 -11.69
N LEU A 37 -8.97 -9.98 -10.85
CA LEU A 37 -7.62 -9.72 -10.44
C LEU A 37 -6.65 -9.79 -11.64
N LEU A 38 -6.69 -10.85 -12.45
CA LEU A 38 -5.79 -10.97 -13.61
C LEU A 38 -6.08 -9.92 -14.69
N GLU A 39 -7.34 -9.52 -14.87
CA GLU A 39 -7.76 -8.53 -15.86
C GLU A 39 -7.39 -7.10 -15.45
N GLY A 40 -7.50 -6.78 -14.15
CA GLY A 40 -7.11 -5.49 -13.60
C GLY A 40 -5.60 -5.35 -13.37
N LEU A 41 -4.87 -6.46 -13.28
CA LEU A 41 -3.43 -6.49 -13.02
C LEU A 41 -2.61 -5.58 -13.95
N PRO A 42 -2.87 -5.51 -15.28
CA PRO A 42 -2.16 -4.60 -16.16
C PRO A 42 -2.37 -3.12 -15.85
N GLN A 43 -3.45 -2.76 -15.14
CA GLN A 43 -3.84 -1.37 -14.84
C GLN A 43 -3.31 -0.90 -13.48
N TYR A 44 -3.56 -1.65 -12.40
CA TYR A 44 -3.11 -1.25 -11.05
C TYR A 44 -1.77 -1.90 -10.62
N GLY A 45 -1.34 -2.98 -11.27
CA GLY A 45 -0.05 -3.64 -11.00
C GLY A 45 -0.08 -4.66 -9.85
N GLY A 46 1.11 -5.12 -9.45
CA GLY A 46 1.24 -6.12 -8.38
C GLY A 46 0.96 -5.53 -6.99
N ILE A 47 0.76 -6.41 -6.00
CA ILE A 47 0.65 -6.03 -4.59
C ILE A 47 2.02 -5.50 -4.12
N LEU A 48 2.04 -4.33 -3.50
CA LEU A 48 3.22 -3.79 -2.83
C LEU A 48 3.15 -3.93 -1.31
N LEU A 49 2.02 -3.52 -0.73
CA LEU A 49 1.81 -3.50 0.72
C LEU A 49 0.39 -3.97 1.04
N SER A 50 0.27 -4.96 1.91
CA SER A 50 -1.02 -5.43 2.42
C SER A 50 -1.50 -4.56 3.58
N LEU A 51 -2.78 -4.16 3.55
CA LEU A 51 -3.36 -3.25 4.53
C LEU A 51 -4.15 -4.02 5.60
N PHE A 52 -3.46 -4.78 6.44
CA PHE A 52 -4.03 -5.53 7.57
C PHE A 52 -3.45 -5.07 8.91
N ASP A 53 -4.12 -5.42 10.00
CA ASP A 53 -3.64 -5.25 11.37
C ASP A 53 -2.55 -6.30 11.67
N GLU A 54 -1.28 -5.88 11.65
CA GLU A 54 -0.13 -6.76 11.88
C GLU A 54 -0.08 -7.31 13.32
N ASP A 55 -0.72 -6.65 14.29
CA ASP A 55 -0.79 -7.11 15.67
C ASP A 55 -1.87 -8.19 15.86
N ALA A 56 -2.92 -8.15 15.04
CA ALA A 56 -3.99 -9.14 15.02
C ALA A 56 -3.67 -10.37 14.17
N ALA A 57 -2.68 -10.30 13.29
CA ALA A 57 -2.25 -11.41 12.45
C ALA A 57 -1.66 -12.56 13.28
N ALA A 58 -2.45 -13.59 13.58
CA ALA A 58 -1.94 -14.79 14.21
C ALA A 58 -1.14 -15.60 13.18
N MET A 59 0.02 -16.13 13.60
CA MET A 59 0.85 -16.98 12.74
C MET A 59 0.05 -18.22 12.28
N GLY A 60 -0.50 -18.20 11.05
CA GLY A 60 -1.10 -19.37 10.43
C GLY A 60 -2.21 -19.11 9.41
N ASP A 61 -2.94 -18.00 9.51
CA ASP A 61 -3.97 -17.62 8.53
C ASP A 61 -3.48 -16.42 7.69
N PRO A 62 -3.36 -16.55 6.35
CA PRO A 62 -2.95 -15.43 5.49
C PRO A 62 -3.97 -14.28 5.43
N PHE A 63 -5.17 -14.46 5.99
CA PHE A 63 -6.23 -13.46 6.01
C PHE A 63 -6.49 -12.84 7.38
N ASP A 64 -5.76 -13.25 8.43
CA ASP A 64 -5.88 -12.63 9.76
C ASP A 64 -5.44 -11.16 9.73
N GLY A 65 -6.13 -10.33 10.52
CA GLY A 65 -5.88 -8.89 10.61
C GLY A 65 -6.49 -8.05 9.48
N PHE A 66 -6.93 -8.65 8.37
CA PHE A 66 -7.70 -7.92 7.36
C PHE A 66 -9.08 -7.54 7.92
N PRO A 67 -9.60 -6.35 7.55
CA PRO A 67 -10.89 -5.92 8.04
C PRO A 67 -12.02 -6.80 7.53
N SER A 68 -13.11 -6.82 8.28
CA SER A 68 -14.34 -7.46 7.84
C SER A 68 -15.56 -6.55 7.99
N ALA A 69 -16.41 -6.50 6.97
CA ALA A 69 -17.63 -5.71 6.94
C ALA A 69 -18.80 -6.55 7.45
N GLY A 70 -19.13 -6.47 8.74
CA GLY A 70 -20.29 -7.18 9.30
C GLY A 70 -21.63 -6.55 8.91
N ASN A 71 -21.65 -5.23 8.73
CA ASN A 71 -22.81 -4.40 8.42
C ASN A 71 -22.68 -3.69 7.06
N GLY A 72 -21.74 -4.13 6.21
CA GLY A 72 -21.43 -3.50 4.92
C GLY A 72 -20.59 -2.23 5.03
N ILE A 73 -20.09 -1.87 6.22
CA ILE A 73 -19.16 -0.77 6.44
C ILE A 73 -17.82 -1.35 6.91
N ILE A 74 -16.73 -0.83 6.35
CA ILE A 74 -15.37 -1.11 6.79
C ILE A 74 -14.80 0.18 7.36
N ASP A 75 -14.43 0.15 8.64
CA ASP A 75 -13.59 1.16 9.26
C ASP A 75 -12.25 0.51 9.60
N PHE A 76 -11.19 0.94 8.91
CA PHE A 76 -9.84 0.42 9.12
C PHE A 76 -8.87 1.56 9.36
N ALA A 77 -8.10 1.48 10.44
CA ALA A 77 -7.05 2.42 10.76
C ALA A 77 -5.88 1.65 11.38
N TYR A 78 -4.72 1.70 10.74
CA TYR A 78 -3.49 1.07 11.22
C TYR A 78 -2.29 1.94 10.89
N THR A 79 -1.21 1.82 11.66
CA THR A 79 0.05 2.54 11.44
C THR A 79 1.15 1.55 11.16
N TYR A 80 1.75 1.64 9.97
CA TYR A 80 2.85 0.78 9.54
C TYR A 80 4.20 1.45 9.81
N ASP A 81 5.13 0.71 10.42
CA ASP A 81 6.54 1.06 10.39
C ASP A 81 7.18 0.45 9.14
N LEU A 82 7.40 1.26 8.11
CA LEU A 82 7.95 0.79 6.84
C LEU A 82 9.36 0.18 6.97
N GLY A 83 10.10 0.44 8.06
CA GLY A 83 11.40 -0.17 8.28
C GLY A 83 11.36 -1.62 8.76
N THR A 84 10.22 -2.05 9.32
CA THR A 84 10.08 -3.36 9.98
C THR A 84 8.80 -4.12 9.64
N SER A 85 7.87 -3.48 8.91
CA SER A 85 6.59 -4.08 8.56
C SER A 85 6.77 -5.37 7.77
N GLY A 86 6.05 -6.41 8.17
CA GLY A 86 5.92 -7.66 7.44
C GLY A 86 4.86 -7.60 6.35
N ALA A 87 4.20 -6.46 6.16
CA ALA A 87 3.11 -6.31 5.21
C ALA A 87 3.55 -6.14 3.75
N PHE A 88 4.84 -5.97 3.47
CA PHE A 88 5.35 -5.90 2.11
C PHE A 88 5.23 -7.25 1.40
N ALA A 89 4.87 -7.22 0.12
CA ALA A 89 4.90 -8.43 -0.70
C ALA A 89 6.34 -8.93 -0.91
N ASP A 90 6.48 -10.22 -1.22
CA ASP A 90 7.78 -10.84 -1.46
C ASP A 90 8.58 -10.09 -2.54
N GLY A 91 9.80 -9.67 -2.19
CA GLY A 91 10.69 -8.94 -3.09
C GLY A 91 10.40 -7.44 -3.22
N ILE A 92 9.40 -6.92 -2.51
CA ILE A 92 9.10 -5.49 -2.45
C ILE A 92 9.83 -4.86 -1.27
N SER A 93 10.46 -3.71 -1.51
CA SER A 93 11.12 -2.90 -0.50
C SER A 93 10.30 -1.64 -0.18
N PRO A 94 10.58 -0.96 0.94
CA PRO A 94 9.93 0.32 1.25
C PRO A 94 10.12 1.40 0.18
N ALA A 95 11.21 1.35 -0.59
CA ALA A 95 11.46 2.31 -1.65
C ALA A 95 10.48 2.15 -2.83
N ASP A 96 10.04 0.91 -3.08
CA ASP A 96 9.14 0.57 -4.19
C ASP A 96 7.72 1.09 -3.95
N LEU A 97 7.38 1.44 -2.71
CA LEU A 97 6.10 2.05 -2.37
C LEU A 97 5.98 3.50 -2.88
N PHE A 98 7.10 4.17 -3.15
CA PHE A 98 7.11 5.59 -3.50
C PHE A 98 7.39 5.83 -4.98
N PRO A 99 6.82 6.90 -5.57
CA PRO A 99 5.92 7.87 -4.94
C PRO A 99 4.50 7.32 -4.77
N LEU A 100 3.83 7.68 -3.67
CA LEU A 100 2.50 7.14 -3.33
C LEU A 100 1.42 7.56 -4.33
N GLU A 101 1.56 8.74 -4.94
CA GLU A 101 0.63 9.25 -5.94
C GLU A 101 0.59 8.45 -7.26
N LEU A 102 1.52 7.52 -7.44
CA LEU A 102 1.54 6.57 -8.56
C LEU A 102 1.07 5.18 -8.11
N ARG A 103 0.35 5.08 -6.99
CA ARG A 103 -0.14 3.83 -6.41
C ARG A 103 -1.65 3.86 -6.29
N GLU A 104 -2.22 2.66 -6.36
CA GLU A 104 -3.65 2.44 -6.25
C GLU A 104 -3.95 1.65 -4.99
N ILE A 105 -4.94 2.07 -4.20
CA ILE A 105 -5.51 1.22 -3.14
C ILE A 105 -6.57 0.35 -3.80
N VAL A 106 -6.49 -0.96 -3.61
CA VAL A 106 -7.48 -1.93 -4.10
C VAL A 106 -8.07 -2.70 -2.93
N ILE A 107 -9.39 -2.76 -2.87
CA ILE A 107 -10.16 -3.51 -1.89
C ILE A 107 -10.87 -4.64 -2.62
N HIS A 108 -10.70 -5.85 -2.12
CA HIS A 108 -11.27 -7.07 -2.66
C HIS A 108 -12.38 -7.61 -1.75
N GLY A 109 -13.19 -8.53 -2.28
CA GLY A 109 -14.24 -9.19 -1.52
C GLY A 109 -15.62 -8.94 -2.10
N ALA A 110 -15.99 -9.67 -3.15
CA ALA A 110 -17.27 -9.55 -3.83
C ALA A 110 -18.12 -10.82 -3.67
N PHE A 111 -19.45 -10.68 -3.75
CA PHE A 111 -20.31 -11.80 -4.13
C PHE A 111 -20.50 -11.80 -5.64
N LEU A 112 -20.32 -12.97 -6.25
CA LEU A 112 -20.57 -13.21 -7.66
C LEU A 112 -21.76 -14.15 -7.83
N ASP A 113 -22.54 -13.91 -8.86
CA ASP A 113 -23.57 -14.84 -9.32
C ASP A 113 -22.93 -16.02 -10.06
N PRO A 114 -23.61 -17.16 -10.19
CA PRO A 114 -23.13 -18.28 -11.00
C PRO A 114 -22.81 -17.84 -12.44
N GLY A 115 -21.65 -18.24 -12.94
CA GLY A 115 -21.17 -17.93 -14.29
C GLY A 115 -20.53 -16.55 -14.45
N ILE A 116 -20.30 -15.83 -13.35
CA ILE A 116 -19.51 -14.59 -13.28
C ILE A 116 -18.15 -14.91 -12.64
N GLY A 117 -17.08 -14.29 -13.13
CA GLY A 117 -15.70 -14.55 -12.78
C GLY A 117 -14.98 -15.42 -13.81
N GLY A 118 -13.67 -15.51 -13.65
CA GLY A 118 -12.93 -16.71 -14.07
C GLY A 118 -12.17 -16.58 -15.36
N VAL A 119 -11.74 -15.37 -15.69
CA VAL A 119 -10.72 -15.17 -16.70
C VAL A 119 -9.45 -15.94 -16.33
N GLY A 120 -8.96 -16.69 -17.32
CA GLY A 120 -7.81 -17.57 -17.15
C GLY A 120 -8.07 -18.75 -16.21
N ASN A 121 -7.24 -18.89 -15.18
CA ASN A 121 -7.33 -19.96 -14.18
C ASN A 121 -7.68 -19.44 -12.78
N GLU A 122 -8.15 -18.19 -12.64
CA GLU A 122 -8.48 -17.60 -11.33
C GLU A 122 -9.69 -18.29 -10.69
N MET A 123 -10.69 -18.68 -11.50
CA MET A 123 -11.88 -19.41 -11.04
C MET A 123 -12.13 -20.72 -11.79
N ALA A 124 -11.23 -21.15 -12.69
CA ALA A 124 -11.42 -22.38 -13.44
C ALA A 124 -11.42 -23.61 -12.51
N GLY A 125 -12.58 -24.29 -12.44
CA GLY A 125 -12.79 -25.42 -11.52
C GLY A 125 -13.07 -25.00 -10.07
N ASN A 126 -13.26 -23.71 -9.81
CA ASN A 126 -13.70 -23.18 -8.53
C ASN A 126 -15.23 -23.34 -8.40
N PRO A 127 -15.75 -23.99 -7.35
CA PRO A 127 -17.20 -24.07 -7.09
C PRO A 127 -17.92 -22.72 -7.05
N LEU A 128 -17.18 -21.62 -6.81
CA LEU A 128 -17.70 -20.25 -6.87
C LEU A 128 -18.15 -19.85 -8.27
N PHE A 129 -17.51 -20.34 -9.34
CA PHE A 129 -17.96 -20.06 -10.70
C PHE A 129 -19.29 -20.78 -10.99
N ASP A 130 -19.39 -22.07 -10.64
CA ASP A 130 -20.58 -22.87 -10.94
C ASP A 130 -21.80 -22.53 -10.06
N ASN A 131 -21.58 -22.10 -8.82
CA ASN A 131 -22.65 -21.90 -7.83
C ASN A 131 -22.80 -20.46 -7.35
N GLY A 132 -21.95 -19.55 -7.83
CA GLY A 132 -21.80 -18.23 -7.24
C GLY A 132 -21.22 -18.29 -5.83
N GLY A 133 -21.02 -17.12 -5.23
CA GLY A 133 -20.59 -17.00 -3.84
C GLY A 133 -19.61 -15.87 -3.60
N TYR A 134 -19.03 -15.87 -2.40
CA TYR A 134 -18.09 -14.85 -1.99
C TYR A 134 -16.66 -15.19 -2.45
N SER A 135 -16.01 -14.23 -3.10
CA SER A 135 -14.60 -14.28 -3.48
C SER A 135 -13.83 -13.13 -2.84
N ASN A 136 -12.76 -13.46 -2.11
CA ASN A 136 -11.82 -12.51 -1.53
C ASN A 136 -10.79 -11.96 -2.54
N PHE A 137 -10.81 -12.43 -3.79
CA PHE A 137 -9.86 -12.01 -4.83
C PHE A 137 -10.43 -10.95 -5.78
N VAL A 138 -11.75 -10.88 -5.91
CA VAL A 138 -12.41 -9.95 -6.83
C VAL A 138 -12.33 -8.53 -6.28
N PRO A 139 -11.73 -7.57 -7.02
CA PRO A 139 -11.75 -6.16 -6.66
C PRO A 139 -13.20 -5.63 -6.58
N VAL A 140 -13.53 -4.91 -5.52
CA VAL A 140 -14.84 -4.24 -5.34
C VAL A 140 -14.73 -2.72 -5.27
N ALA A 141 -13.54 -2.21 -4.96
CA ALA A 141 -13.23 -0.80 -4.99
C ALA A 141 -11.75 -0.60 -5.28
N ALA A 142 -11.44 0.45 -6.02
CA ALA A 142 -10.09 0.94 -6.22
C ALA A 142 -10.08 2.47 -6.12
N GLY A 143 -8.94 3.05 -5.75
CA GLY A 143 -8.78 4.49 -5.73
C GLY A 143 -7.34 4.96 -5.62
N GLU A 144 -7.08 6.07 -6.28
CA GLU A 144 -5.78 6.72 -6.31
C GLU A 144 -5.43 7.35 -4.97
N ILE A 145 -4.16 7.28 -4.59
CA ILE A 145 -3.65 8.01 -3.43
C ILE A 145 -3.33 9.45 -3.85
N ARG A 146 -4.12 10.41 -3.38
CA ARG A 146 -3.86 11.83 -3.64
C ARG A 146 -3.20 12.49 -2.43
N PRO A 147 -2.18 13.34 -2.62
CA PRO A 147 -1.71 14.21 -1.57
C PRO A 147 -2.88 15.05 -1.05
N ASN A 148 -3.06 15.12 0.27
CA ASN A 148 -4.10 15.97 0.87
C ASN A 148 -3.88 17.43 0.43
N GLY A 149 -4.76 17.93 -0.44
CA GLY A 149 -4.64 19.16 -1.24
C GLY A 149 -4.69 20.49 -0.48
N ASN A 150 -4.12 20.60 0.72
CA ASN A 150 -3.96 21.87 1.43
C ASN A 150 -2.61 22.55 1.19
N THR A 151 -1.88 22.21 0.12
CA THR A 151 -0.78 23.06 -0.37
C THR A 151 -0.87 23.28 -1.88
N PRO A 152 -0.92 24.53 -2.38
CA PRO A 152 -0.98 24.82 -3.81
C PRO A 152 0.41 24.79 -4.46
N PHE A 153 1.30 23.90 -4.04
CA PHE A 153 2.70 23.93 -4.45
C PHE A 153 3.28 22.54 -4.61
N ASN A 154 3.70 22.25 -5.85
CA ASN A 154 4.85 21.43 -6.23
C ASN A 154 5.58 20.81 -5.02
N VAL A 155 5.56 19.48 -4.90
CA VAL A 155 6.12 18.76 -3.75
C VAL A 155 7.64 18.99 -3.68
N THR A 156 8.06 20.04 -2.99
CA THR A 156 9.25 19.96 -2.15
C THR A 156 8.90 18.93 -1.07
N PRO A 157 9.66 17.83 -0.92
CA PRO A 157 9.46 16.90 0.19
C PRO A 157 9.32 17.71 1.47
N ALA A 158 8.33 17.39 2.31
CA ALA A 158 8.25 17.97 3.64
C ALA A 158 9.65 17.88 4.25
N PRO A 159 10.29 19.00 4.64
CA PRO A 159 11.63 18.95 5.18
C PRO A 159 11.57 17.97 6.34
N VAL A 160 12.26 16.84 6.21
CA VAL A 160 12.55 15.99 7.36
C VAL A 160 13.15 16.95 8.37
N PRO A 161 12.51 17.19 9.53
CA PRO A 161 13.09 18.07 10.51
C PRO A 161 14.43 17.44 10.82
N LEU A 162 15.54 18.05 10.38
CA LEU A 162 16.83 17.71 10.94
C LEU A 162 16.60 17.99 12.43
N PRO A 163 16.58 16.95 13.27
CA PRO A 163 16.22 17.15 14.66
C PRO A 163 17.24 18.14 15.21
N ALA A 164 16.92 18.78 16.33
CA ALA A 164 17.79 19.71 17.03
C ALA A 164 19.28 19.30 17.13
N ALA A 165 19.63 18.04 16.88
CA ALA A 165 20.97 17.51 16.54
C ALA A 165 21.91 18.45 15.77
N ALA A 166 21.50 19.14 14.68
CA ALA A 166 22.43 20.02 13.97
C ALA A 166 22.84 21.25 14.80
N TRP A 167 21.87 21.87 15.47
CA TRP A 167 22.11 22.99 16.38
C TRP A 167 22.80 22.55 17.67
N MET A 168 22.48 21.36 18.18
CA MET A 168 23.12 20.76 19.35
C MET A 168 24.56 20.34 19.06
N LEU A 169 24.86 19.88 17.84
CA LEU A 169 26.22 19.59 17.40
C LEU A 169 27.06 20.86 17.33
N LEU A 170 26.53 21.92 16.73
CA LEU A 170 27.20 23.23 16.67
C LEU A 170 27.40 23.84 18.06
N ALA A 171 26.38 23.77 18.93
CA ALA A 171 26.48 24.21 20.32
C ALA A 171 27.50 23.37 21.12
N GLY A 172 27.53 22.05 20.91
CA GLY A 172 28.48 21.13 21.53
C GLY A 172 29.93 21.40 21.12
N ILE A 173 30.19 21.59 19.82
CA ILE A 173 31.52 21.93 19.30
C ILE A 173 31.96 23.32 19.80
N GLY A 174 31.08 24.31 19.78
CA GLY A 174 31.36 25.65 20.30
C GLY A 174 31.65 25.67 21.80
N GLY A 175 30.89 24.91 22.59
CA GLY A 175 31.09 24.76 24.03
C GLY A 175 32.45 24.13 24.38
N LEU A 176 32.84 23.07 23.66
CA LEU A 176 34.14 22.42 23.83
C LEU A 176 35.30 23.36 23.47
N GLY A 177 35.17 24.16 22.41
CA GLY A 177 36.16 25.17 22.02
C GLY A 177 36.36 26.24 23.09
N ALA A 178 35.28 26.79 23.65
CA ALA A 178 35.33 27.81 24.69
C ALA A 178 35.98 27.31 26.00
N LEU A 179 35.71 26.06 26.38
CA LEU A 179 36.33 25.43 27.55
C LEU A 179 37.85 25.23 27.36
N ARG A 180 38.29 24.89 26.14
CA ARG A 180 39.71 24.75 25.82
C ARG A 180 40.44 26.10 25.85
N ALA A 181 39.85 27.16 25.30
CA ALA A 181 40.43 28.51 25.34
C ALA A 181 40.60 29.04 26.77
N ARG A 182 39.61 28.79 27.65
CA ARG A 182 39.68 29.17 29.07
C ARG A 182 40.75 28.43 29.87
N ARG A 183 41.11 27.20 29.48
CA ARG A 183 42.23 26.46 30.09
C ARG A 183 43.59 27.00 29.64
N ALA A 184 43.72 27.36 28.37
CA ALA A 184 44.96 27.93 27.83
C ALA A 184 45.28 29.33 28.40
N SER A 185 44.26 30.12 28.77
CA SER A 185 44.45 31.43 29.40
C SER A 185 44.72 31.39 30.91
N ARG A 186 44.74 30.18 31.51
CA ARG A 186 44.96 29.96 32.96
C ARG A 186 46.26 29.20 33.25
N ALA A 187 47.01 28.82 32.22
CA ALA A 187 48.36 28.29 32.30
C ALA A 187 49.34 29.41 31.92
#